data_AF-A0A2U2SKX3-F1
#
_entry.id   AF-A0A2U2SKX3-F1
#
_cell.length_a   1.000
_cell.length_b   1.000
_cell.length_c   1.000
_cell.angle_alpha   90.00
_cell.angle_beta   90.00
_cell.angle_gamma   90.00
#
_symmetry.space_group_name_H-M   'P 1'
#
loop_
_entity.id
_entity.type
_entity.pdbx_description
1 polymer ?
#
loop_
_entity_poly.entity_id
_entity_poly.type
_entity_poly.pdbx_seq_one_letter_code
_entity_poly.pdbx_strand_id
1 'polypeptide(L)'
;MKRLIGTFTACYPEVDGSVTQVLTERTSGIDVLLVNPPSPDGAIYIRTQHRVGRRSKEGSIYPQVDLAQLAALLMPDYRVAIIDAIAERMSWKRFE
;
A
#
# COMPACT_ATOMS: atom_id res chain seq x y z
N MET A 1 -47.31 28.74 -10.94
CA MET A 1 -47.00 27.84 -12.07
C MET A 1 -45.48 27.79 -12.24
N LYS A 2 -44.80 26.74 -11.75
CA LYS A 2 -43.37 26.46 -12.02
C LYS A 2 -43.25 24.99 -12.42
N ARG A 3 -42.71 24.74 -13.61
CA ARG A 3 -42.49 23.40 -14.18
C ARG A 3 -41.29 22.76 -13.48
N LEU A 4 -41.47 21.60 -12.86
CA LEU A 4 -40.38 20.76 -12.35
C LEU A 4 -39.63 20.15 -13.54
N ILE A 5 -38.33 20.41 -13.62
CA ILE A 5 -37.43 19.89 -14.65
C ILE A 5 -36.97 18.51 -14.17
N GLY A 6 -37.18 17.48 -14.97
CA GLY A 6 -36.88 16.08 -14.63
C GLY A 6 -35.39 15.88 -14.29
N THR A 7 -35.14 15.10 -13.24
CA THR A 7 -33.80 14.62 -12.87
C THR A 7 -33.27 13.66 -13.92
N PHE A 8 -32.10 13.96 -14.48
CA PHE A 8 -31.36 13.03 -15.34
C PHE A 8 -30.68 11.98 -14.46
N THR A 9 -31.08 10.71 -14.61
CA THR A 9 -30.37 9.58 -13.98
C THR A 9 -29.09 9.31 -14.75
N ALA A 10 -27.94 9.43 -14.09
CA ALA A 10 -26.66 9.02 -14.67
C ALA A 10 -26.64 7.49 -14.81
N CYS A 11 -26.42 7.00 -16.03
CA CYS A 11 -26.26 5.58 -16.32
C CYS A 11 -24.76 5.27 -16.38
N TYR A 12 -24.24 4.64 -15.33
CA TYR A 12 -22.89 4.07 -15.35
C TYR A 12 -22.98 2.59 -15.69
N PRO A 13 -22.05 2.04 -16.49
CA PRO A 13 -22.01 0.60 -16.72
C PRO A 13 -21.69 -0.11 -15.40
N GLU A 14 -22.53 -1.07 -15.00
CA GLU A 14 -22.23 -1.96 -13.89
C GLU A 14 -21.14 -2.95 -14.29
N VAL A 15 -20.07 -2.99 -13.50
CA VAL A 15 -18.89 -3.84 -13.73
C VAL A 15 -18.92 -5.13 -12.91
N ASP A 16 -19.92 -5.26 -12.03
CA ASP A 16 -20.00 -6.18 -10.91
C ASP A 16 -19.78 -7.65 -11.30
N GLY A 17 -20.32 -8.10 -12.44
CA GLY A 17 -20.23 -9.50 -12.86
C GLY A 17 -18.84 -9.96 -13.31
N SER A 18 -17.99 -9.05 -13.78
CA SER A 18 -16.67 -9.35 -14.36
C SER A 18 -15.53 -9.31 -13.35
N VAL A 19 -15.70 -8.59 -12.23
CA VAL A 19 -14.66 -8.44 -11.20
C VAL A 19 -14.52 -9.72 -10.37
N THR A 20 -15.63 -10.44 -10.14
CA THR A 20 -15.69 -11.60 -9.24
C THR A 20 -14.95 -12.84 -9.78
N GLN A 21 -14.97 -13.07 -11.10
CA GLN A 21 -14.32 -14.25 -11.69
C GLN A 21 -12.80 -14.22 -11.61
N VAL A 22 -12.17 -13.03 -11.67
CA VAL A 22 -10.70 -12.90 -11.58
C VAL A 22 -10.18 -13.17 -10.17
N LEU A 23 -11.01 -12.99 -9.14
CA LEU A 23 -10.61 -13.20 -7.74
C LEU A 23 -10.63 -14.67 -7.31
N THR A 24 -11.17 -15.58 -8.13
CA THR A 24 -11.48 -16.96 -7.70
C THR A 24 -10.29 -17.93 -7.83
N GLU A 25 -9.24 -17.60 -8.60
CA GLU A 25 -8.03 -18.44 -8.74
C GLU A 25 -6.82 -17.90 -7.97
N ARG A 26 -7.01 -17.31 -6.78
CA ARG A 26 -5.88 -16.94 -5.93
C ARG A 26 -5.29 -18.18 -5.26
N THR A 27 -4.34 -18.82 -5.95
CA THR A 27 -3.40 -19.76 -5.34
C THR A 27 -2.85 -19.13 -4.06
N SER A 28 -2.83 -19.85 -2.94
CA SER A 28 -2.37 -19.36 -1.63
C SER A 28 -1.14 -18.45 -1.74
N GLY A 29 -1.34 -17.15 -1.52
CA GLY A 29 -0.31 -16.12 -1.68
C GLY A 29 -0.68 -14.83 -0.95
N ILE A 30 0.28 -13.90 -0.91
CA ILE A 30 0.08 -12.52 -0.45
C ILE A 30 -0.59 -11.73 -1.59
N ASP A 31 -1.58 -10.94 -1.21
CA ASP A 31 -2.36 -10.15 -2.15
C ASP A 31 -1.78 -8.77 -2.40
N VAL A 32 -1.27 -8.16 -1.33
CA VAL A 32 -0.60 -6.87 -1.34
C VAL A 32 0.68 -6.97 -0.51
N LEU A 33 1.81 -6.61 -1.10
CA LEU A 33 3.08 -6.49 -0.42
C LEU A 33 3.44 -5.01 -0.26
N LEU A 34 3.44 -4.53 0.98
CA LEU A 34 3.86 -3.17 1.32
C LEU A 34 5.34 -3.17 1.70
N VAL A 35 6.14 -2.30 1.08
CA VAL A 35 7.59 -2.37 1.21
C VAL A 35 8.17 -1.01 1.59
N ASN A 36 9.01 -0.98 2.62
CA ASN A 36 10.06 0.02 2.76
C ASN A 36 11.35 -0.58 2.17
N PRO A 37 11.75 -0.18 0.94
CA PRO A 37 12.82 -0.85 0.20
C PRO A 37 14.21 -0.53 0.76
N PRO A 38 15.25 -1.28 0.36
CA PRO A 38 16.62 -0.92 0.68
C PRO A 38 16.92 0.54 0.31
N SER A 39 17.76 1.20 1.09
CA SER A 39 18.26 2.51 0.70
C SER A 39 19.31 2.37 -0.41
N PRO A 40 19.39 3.32 -1.36
CA PRO A 40 20.38 3.28 -2.44
C PRO A 40 21.83 3.19 -1.95
N ASP A 41 22.13 3.80 -0.80
CA ASP A 41 23.46 3.88 -0.19
C ASP A 41 23.60 3.05 1.10
N GLY A 42 22.59 2.23 1.44
CA GLY A 42 22.57 1.43 2.68
C GLY A 42 22.34 2.24 3.97
N ALA A 43 22.13 3.56 3.89
CA ALA A 43 21.85 4.38 5.06
C ALA A 43 20.41 4.23 5.57
N ILE A 44 20.16 4.63 6.82
CA ILE A 44 18.78 4.69 7.33
C ILE A 44 18.15 6.01 6.91
N TYR A 45 17.03 5.91 6.18
CA TYR A 45 16.19 7.04 5.83
C TYR A 45 14.89 6.98 6.61
N ILE A 46 14.48 8.14 7.12
CA ILE A 46 13.19 8.32 7.79
C ILE A 46 12.12 8.42 6.70
N ARG A 47 11.06 7.60 6.83
CA ARG A 47 9.96 7.50 5.85
C ARG A 47 8.64 8.07 6.35
N THR A 48 8.56 8.48 7.62
CA THR A 48 7.36 9.06 8.19
C THR A 48 7.09 10.45 7.63
N GLN A 49 5.81 10.79 7.41
CA GLN A 49 5.36 11.99 6.69
C GLN A 49 6.06 13.31 7.11
N HIS A 50 6.28 13.54 8.41
CA HIS A 50 6.86 14.79 8.92
C HIS A 50 8.38 14.92 8.76
N ARG A 51 9.07 13.82 8.43
CA ARG A 51 10.54 13.73 8.40
C ARG A 51 11.05 12.94 7.19
N VAL A 52 10.19 12.75 6.19
CA VAL A 52 10.48 11.94 5.00
C VAL A 52 11.76 12.40 4.30
N GLY A 53 12.56 11.43 3.86
CA GLY A 53 13.77 11.67 3.06
C GLY A 53 14.98 12.13 3.87
N ARG A 54 14.85 12.34 5.19
CA ARG A 54 16.01 12.65 6.04
C ARG A 54 16.78 11.38 6.37
N ARG A 55 18.10 11.45 6.23
CA ARG A 55 19.01 10.42 6.74
C ARG A 55 19.07 10.50 8.27
N SER A 56 18.89 9.37 8.95
CA SER A 56 19.09 9.23 10.39
C SER A 56 20.57 9.34 10.70
N LYS A 57 20.97 10.29 11.55
CA LYS A 57 22.39 10.53 11.87
C LYS A 57 22.89 9.54 12.92
N GLU A 58 22.01 9.22 13.85
CA GLU A 58 22.26 8.34 15.00
C GLU A 58 22.05 6.86 14.63
N GLY A 59 21.60 6.57 13.41
CA GLY A 59 21.31 5.21 12.97
C GLY A 59 20.05 4.61 13.62
N SER A 60 19.19 5.43 14.21
CA SER A 60 17.89 5.01 14.72
C SER A 60 16.97 4.57 13.59
N ILE A 61 16.40 3.38 13.72
CA ILE A 61 15.32 2.86 12.86
C ILE A 61 14.00 3.36 13.43
N TYR A 62 13.16 3.92 12.57
CA TYR A 62 11.82 4.39 12.94
C TYR A 62 10.78 3.37 12.48
N PRO A 63 9.73 3.10 13.28
CA PRO A 63 8.69 2.16 12.89
C PRO A 63 7.97 2.63 11.63
N GLN A 64 7.64 1.69 10.74
CA GLN A 64 6.88 1.94 9.51
C GLN A 64 5.37 2.02 9.80
N VAL A 65 4.98 3.01 10.61
CA VAL A 65 3.57 3.21 11.02
C VAL A 65 2.67 3.43 9.80
N ASP A 66 3.15 4.18 8.81
CA ASP A 66 2.40 4.46 7.59
C ASP A 66 2.10 3.16 6.81
N LEU A 67 3.05 2.21 6.74
CA LEU A 67 2.82 0.89 6.13
C LEU A 67 1.83 0.04 6.95
N ALA A 68 1.93 0.08 8.28
CA ALA A 68 0.99 -0.63 9.15
C ALA A 68 -0.43 -0.08 9.02
N GLN A 69 -0.58 1.25 8.90
CA GLN A 69 -1.87 1.90 8.69
C GLN A 69 -2.47 1.52 7.32
N LEU A 70 -1.66 1.51 6.26
CA LEU A 70 -2.10 1.03 4.95
C LEU A 70 -2.53 -0.45 4.99
N ALA A 71 -1.78 -1.30 5.68
CA ALA A 71 -2.17 -2.70 5.87
C ALA A 71 -3.50 -2.84 6.60
N ALA A 72 -3.74 -2.03 7.64
CA ALA A 72 -4.98 -2.04 8.38
C ALA A 72 -6.21 -1.64 7.53
N LEU A 73 -6.04 -0.76 6.54
CA LEU A 73 -7.11 -0.37 5.61
C LEU A 73 -7.44 -1.46 4.59
N LEU A 74 -6.52 -2.38 4.34
CA LEU A 74 -6.65 -3.46 3.37
C LEU A 74 -7.15 -4.77 4.00
N MET A 75 -7.04 -4.91 5.32
CA MET A 75 -7.54 -6.08 6.04
C MET A 75 -9.02 -5.89 6.42
N PRO A 76 -9.83 -6.98 6.42
CA PRO A 76 -9.46 -8.36 6.14
C PRO A 76 -9.58 -8.78 4.66
N ASP A 77 -9.99 -7.86 3.78
CA ASP A 77 -10.33 -8.17 2.38
C ASP A 77 -9.12 -8.64 1.55
N TYR A 78 -7.90 -8.22 1.93
CA TYR A 78 -6.65 -8.62 1.32
C TYR A 78 -5.73 -9.31 2.34
N ARG A 79 -5.03 -10.36 1.90
CA ARG A 79 -3.87 -10.93 2.59
C ARG A 79 -2.67 -9.99 2.38
N VAL A 80 -2.35 -9.21 3.40
CA VAL A 80 -1.27 -8.22 3.33
C VAL A 80 0.01 -8.74 4.00
N ALA A 81 1.17 -8.46 3.40
CA ALA A 81 2.47 -8.58 4.06
C ALA A 81 3.22 -7.23 4.02
N ILE A 82 4.12 -7.05 4.98
CA ILE A 82 4.99 -5.87 5.09
C ILE A 82 6.44 -6.33 5.09
N ILE A 83 7.29 -5.68 4.29
CA ILE A 83 8.75 -5.81 4.35
C ILE A 83 9.36 -4.46 4.72
N ASP A 84 10.21 -4.45 5.75
CA ASP A 84 11.08 -3.32 6.07
C ASP A 84 12.55 -3.69 5.83
N ALA A 85 12.99 -3.48 4.60
CA ALA A 85 14.35 -3.78 4.17
C ALA A 85 15.40 -2.90 4.87
N ILE A 86 15.04 -1.70 5.34
CA ILE A 86 15.96 -0.84 6.11
C ILE A 86 16.18 -1.43 7.51
N ALA A 87 15.11 -1.87 8.16
CA ALA A 87 15.21 -2.53 9.47
C ALA A 87 16.03 -3.82 9.39
N GLU A 88 15.86 -4.59 8.31
CA GLU A 88 16.61 -5.82 8.05
C GLU A 88 18.04 -5.61 7.54
N ARG A 89 18.46 -4.36 7.30
CA ARG A 89 19.75 -4.06 6.63
C ARG A 89 19.91 -4.81 5.30
N MET A 90 18.81 -5.04 4.61
CA MET A 90 18.76 -5.81 3.38
C MET A 90 19.42 -5.01 2.25
N SER A 91 20.29 -5.67 1.47
CA SER A 91 20.88 -5.08 0.27
C SER A 91 19.93 -5.19 -0.92
N TRP A 92 20.10 -4.35 -1.92
CA TRP A 92 19.36 -4.46 -3.20
C TRP A 92 19.51 -5.84 -3.83
N LYS A 93 20.73 -6.40 -3.84
CA LYS A 93 21.00 -7.75 -4.35
C LYS A 93 20.20 -8.86 -3.64
N ARG A 94 19.86 -8.69 -2.37
CA ARG A 94 19.04 -9.66 -1.63
C ARG A 94 17.54 -9.41 -1.81
N PHE A 95 17.17 -8.16 -2.11
CA PHE A 95 15.79 -7.75 -2.26
C PHE A 95 15.21 -8.13 -3.64
N GLU A 96 16.04 -8.07 -4.68
CA GLU A 96 15.74 -8.53 -6.05
C GLU A 96 15.78 -10.06 -6.17
#